data_AF-A0A7S3K5F4-F1
#
_entry.id   AF-A0A7S3K5F4-F1
#
_cell.length_a   1.000
_cell.length_b   1.000
_cell.length_c   1.000
_cell.angle_alpha   90.00
_cell.angle_beta   90.00
_cell.angle_gamma   90.00
#
_symmetry.space_group_name_H-M   'P 1'
#
loop_
_entity.id
_entity.type
_entity.pdbx_description
1 polymer ?
#
loop_
_entity_poly.entity_id
_entity_poly.type
_entity_poly.pdbx_seq_one_letter_code
_entity_poly.pdbx_strand_id
1 'polypeptide(L)'
;AAIVAIAKNCSCLKKLDASNCKFTTLPRSIVPLMRRGLKVSIFNNPLQEPPEEIVQNGPDAIKRYFDELDRGLVISKQLKLVLIGDGGAGKTSLRNALARRENPKQTIDGRTILLDLERVKINEKLELNIFDFGGQREYLASQLPYIKGPDLYFLVVPADNATDEHFERLVERFFILLQARAPNAVLVPVLTKID
;
A
#
# COMPACT_ATOMS: atom_id res chain seq x y z
N ALA A 1 10.10 -22.47 9.55
CA ALA A 1 10.80 -23.59 10.21
C ALA A 1 12.19 -23.88 9.61
N ALA A 2 12.32 -23.99 8.28
CA ALA A 2 13.57 -24.39 7.62
C ALA A 2 14.79 -23.47 7.88
N ILE A 3 14.65 -22.16 7.73
CA ILE A 3 15.74 -21.17 7.95
C ILE A 3 16.40 -21.33 9.32
N VAL A 4 15.60 -21.47 10.37
CA VAL A 4 16.11 -21.57 11.74
C VAL A 4 16.78 -22.92 11.99
N ALA A 5 16.24 -24.01 11.43
CA ALA A 5 16.86 -25.32 11.54
C ALA A 5 18.28 -25.31 10.94
N ILE A 6 18.43 -24.72 9.75
CA ILE A 6 19.74 -24.56 9.09
C ILE A 6 20.68 -23.72 9.96
N ALA A 7 20.22 -22.56 10.43
CA ALA A 7 21.04 -21.66 11.23
C ALA A 7 21.42 -22.23 12.61
N LYS A 8 20.58 -23.08 13.20
CA LYS A 8 20.90 -23.76 14.47
C LYS A 8 21.91 -24.89 14.29
N ASN A 9 21.83 -25.63 13.18
CA ASN A 9 22.71 -26.76 12.91
C ASN A 9 24.09 -26.35 12.38
N CYS A 10 24.24 -25.10 11.92
CA CYS A 10 25.50 -24.56 11.42
C CYS A 10 26.05 -23.47 12.36
N SER A 11 26.82 -23.87 13.38
CA SER A 11 27.41 -22.95 14.39
C SER A 11 28.36 -21.90 13.80
N CYS A 12 28.96 -22.18 12.65
CA CYS A 12 29.88 -21.26 11.94
C CYS A 12 29.17 -20.36 10.91
N LEU A 13 27.84 -20.43 10.77
CA LEU A 13 27.11 -19.71 9.73
C LEU A 13 27.08 -18.20 10.04
N LYS A 14 27.65 -17.40 9.13
CA LYS A 14 27.69 -15.92 9.25
C LYS A 14 26.66 -15.21 8.38
N LYS A 15 26.24 -15.84 7.29
CA LYS A 15 25.27 -15.29 6.33
C LYS A 15 24.30 -16.39 5.89
N LEU A 16 23.03 -16.03 5.76
CA LEU A 16 21.98 -16.88 5.23
C LEU A 16 21.13 -16.05 4.26
N ASP A 17 21.07 -16.47 3.01
CA ASP A 17 20.16 -15.86 2.04
C ASP A 17 18.89 -16.71 1.93
N ALA A 18 17.77 -16.07 2.21
CA ALA A 18 16.42 -16.63 2.13
C ALA A 18 15.50 -15.71 1.31
N SER A 19 16.08 -14.95 0.38
CA SER A 19 15.35 -14.06 -0.52
C SER A 19 14.56 -14.86 -1.57
N ASN A 20 13.39 -14.36 -1.98
CA ASN A 20 12.52 -14.99 -3.00
C ASN A 20 12.03 -16.42 -2.63
N CYS A 21 11.91 -16.73 -1.33
CA CYS A 21 11.48 -18.04 -0.85
C CYS A 21 9.99 -18.14 -0.51
N LYS A 22 9.20 -17.10 -0.85
CA LYS A 22 7.75 -17.01 -0.59
C LYS A 22 7.39 -17.16 0.90
N PHE A 23 8.28 -16.79 1.81
CA PHE A 23 7.97 -16.80 3.24
C PHE A 23 6.90 -15.75 3.55
N THR A 24 5.84 -16.18 4.22
CA THR A 24 4.83 -15.28 4.81
C THR A 24 5.12 -14.99 6.27
N THR A 25 5.95 -15.80 6.92
CA THR A 25 6.27 -15.67 8.35
C THR A 25 7.76 -15.89 8.61
N LEU A 26 8.32 -15.10 9.52
CA LEU A 26 9.61 -15.38 10.15
C LEU A 26 9.42 -15.85 11.59
N PRO A 27 10.06 -16.95 12.00
CA PRO A 27 9.94 -17.41 13.38
C PRO A 27 10.71 -16.50 14.36
N ARG A 28 10.13 -16.22 15.54
CA ARG A 28 10.77 -15.45 16.63
C ARG A 28 12.18 -15.92 16.99
N SER A 29 12.45 -17.22 16.83
CA SER A 29 13.76 -17.82 17.07
C SER A 29 14.87 -17.36 16.13
N ILE A 30 14.57 -16.55 15.09
CA ILE A 30 15.60 -15.90 14.26
C ILE A 30 16.32 -14.77 15.00
N VAL A 31 15.65 -14.11 15.96
CA VAL A 31 16.19 -12.93 16.68
C VAL A 31 17.52 -13.23 17.40
N PRO A 32 17.65 -14.31 18.21
CA PRO A 32 18.91 -14.62 18.86
C PRO A 32 20.04 -14.93 17.87
N LEU A 33 19.71 -15.52 16.72
CA LEU A 33 20.70 -15.85 15.68
C LEU A 33 21.23 -14.57 15.03
N MET A 34 20.36 -13.61 14.70
CA MET A 34 20.75 -12.31 14.17
C MET A 34 21.61 -11.52 15.16
N ARG A 35 21.26 -11.54 16.47
CA ARG A 35 22.06 -10.89 17.52
C ARG A 35 23.45 -11.50 17.70
N ARG A 36 23.62 -12.79 17.39
CA ARG A 36 24.93 -13.47 17.38
C ARG A 36 25.77 -13.15 16.13
N GLY A 37 25.27 -12.32 15.22
CA GLY A 37 25.99 -11.88 14.02
C GLY A 37 25.59 -12.59 12.73
N LEU A 38 24.57 -13.46 12.73
CA LEU A 38 24.04 -14.03 11.50
C LEU A 38 23.34 -12.95 10.68
N LYS A 39 23.86 -12.66 9.48
CA LYS A 39 23.19 -11.79 8.52
C LYS A 39 22.18 -12.61 7.73
N VAL A 40 20.89 -12.28 7.86
CA VAL A 40 19.82 -12.97 7.14
C VAL A 40 19.25 -12.04 6.08
N SER A 41 19.39 -12.41 4.81
CA SER A 41 18.74 -11.72 3.69
C SER A 41 17.37 -12.37 3.44
N ILE A 42 16.32 -11.56 3.36
CA ILE A 42 14.94 -12.04 3.20
C ILE A 42 14.16 -11.26 2.16
N PHE A 43 14.85 -10.61 1.23
CA PHE A 43 14.23 -9.74 0.24
C PHE A 43 13.20 -10.50 -0.61
N ASN A 44 12.18 -9.80 -1.10
CA ASN A 44 11.14 -10.36 -1.97
C ASN A 44 10.42 -11.59 -1.38
N ASN A 45 10.08 -11.52 -0.10
CA ASN A 45 9.18 -12.47 0.54
C ASN A 45 7.90 -11.73 0.94
N PRO A 46 6.69 -12.29 0.73
CA PRO A 46 5.41 -11.67 1.09
C PRO A 46 5.15 -11.78 2.60
N LEU A 47 6.07 -11.22 3.40
CA LEU A 47 6.07 -11.34 4.85
C LEU A 47 4.91 -10.59 5.47
N GLN A 48 4.12 -11.32 6.26
CA GLN A 48 3.01 -10.83 7.07
C GLN A 48 3.38 -10.78 8.55
N GLU A 49 4.16 -11.75 9.03
CA GLU A 49 4.52 -11.87 10.45
C GLU A 49 6.02 -12.18 10.65
N PRO A 50 6.87 -11.19 10.99
CA PRO A 50 6.60 -9.76 11.01
C PRO A 50 6.47 -9.18 9.59
N PRO A 51 5.80 -8.03 9.42
CA PRO A 51 5.84 -7.27 8.17
C PRO A 51 7.28 -6.91 7.78
N GLU A 52 7.54 -6.79 6.48
CA GLU A 52 8.88 -6.50 5.95
C GLU A 52 9.50 -5.24 6.58
N GLU A 53 8.70 -4.18 6.79
CA GLU A 53 9.12 -2.93 7.42
C GLU A 53 9.68 -3.14 8.84
N ILE A 54 9.10 -4.07 9.61
CA ILE A 54 9.60 -4.41 10.94
C ILE A 54 10.94 -5.14 10.83
N VAL A 55 11.09 -6.01 9.83
CA VAL A 55 12.35 -6.75 9.67
C VAL A 55 13.48 -5.84 9.20
N GLN A 56 13.20 -4.88 8.32
CA GLN A 56 14.19 -3.89 7.86
C GLN A 56 14.74 -3.05 9.01
N ASN A 57 13.97 -2.86 10.08
CA ASN A 57 14.41 -2.19 11.32
C ASN A 57 15.27 -3.07 12.25
N GLY A 58 15.57 -4.30 11.87
CA GLY A 58 16.54 -5.16 12.55
C GLY A 58 15.97 -6.01 13.70
N PRO A 59 16.85 -6.79 14.38
CA PRO A 59 16.42 -7.84 15.30
C PRO A 59 15.67 -7.33 16.55
N ASP A 60 15.94 -6.10 16.99
CA ASP A 60 15.25 -5.51 18.13
C ASP A 60 13.81 -5.11 17.80
N ALA A 61 13.55 -4.63 16.58
CA ALA A 61 12.21 -4.37 16.09
C ALA A 61 11.41 -5.67 15.94
N ILE A 62 12.02 -6.71 15.37
CA ILE A 62 11.43 -8.06 15.29
C ILE A 62 11.08 -8.58 16.69
N LYS A 63 11.98 -8.44 17.68
CA LYS A 63 11.70 -8.85 19.07
C LYS A 63 10.49 -8.09 19.62
N ARG A 64 10.48 -6.76 19.51
CA ARG A 64 9.39 -5.92 20.02
C ARG A 64 8.06 -6.32 19.39
N TYR A 65 8.03 -6.58 18.09
CA TYR A 65 6.84 -7.07 17.39
C TYR A 65 6.28 -8.36 18.03
N PHE A 66 7.13 -9.36 18.27
CA PHE A 66 6.67 -10.59 18.93
C PHE A 66 6.29 -10.39 20.40
N ASP A 67 6.99 -9.51 21.13
CA ASP A 67 6.63 -9.19 22.51
C ASP A 67 5.26 -8.48 22.59
N GLU A 68 4.91 -7.63 21.61
CA GLU A 68 3.58 -7.02 21.52
C GLU A 68 2.51 -8.04 21.10
N LEU A 69 2.84 -8.98 20.20
CA LEU A 69 1.92 -10.08 19.84
C LEU A 69 1.53 -10.94 21.05
N ASP A 70 2.46 -11.19 21.98
CA ASP A 70 2.19 -11.91 23.23
C ASP A 70 1.18 -11.16 24.13
N ARG A 71 1.08 -9.84 24.01
CA ARG A 71 0.15 -9.01 24.79
C ARG A 71 -1.26 -8.97 24.22
N GLY A 72 -1.42 -9.34 22.95
CA GLY A 72 -2.71 -9.41 22.29
C GLY A 72 -2.63 -9.10 20.80
N LEU A 73 -3.60 -9.62 20.07
CA LEU A 73 -3.75 -9.45 18.62
C LEU A 73 -5.02 -8.64 18.34
N VAL A 74 -4.88 -7.59 17.55
CA VAL A 74 -6.01 -6.88 16.94
C VAL A 74 -5.83 -6.94 15.42
N ILE A 75 -6.80 -7.52 14.74
CA ILE A 75 -6.82 -7.51 13.27
C ILE A 75 -7.16 -6.10 12.82
N SER A 76 -6.27 -5.49 12.05
CA SER A 76 -6.57 -4.20 11.40
C SER A 76 -7.68 -4.38 10.37
N LYS A 77 -8.77 -3.64 10.54
CA LYS A 77 -9.89 -3.56 9.60
C LYS A 77 -9.78 -2.35 8.68
N GLN A 78 -8.60 -1.73 8.63
CA GLN A 78 -8.35 -0.51 7.87
C GLN A 78 -7.60 -0.84 6.58
N LEU A 79 -8.08 -0.29 5.47
CA LEU A 79 -7.41 -0.37 4.18
C LEU A 79 -7.13 1.05 3.67
N LYS A 80 -5.94 1.26 3.12
CA LYS A 80 -5.61 2.51 2.43
C LYS A 80 -6.13 2.44 0.98
N LEU A 81 -6.97 3.40 0.61
CA LEU A 81 -7.45 3.61 -0.74
C LEU A 81 -6.86 4.91 -1.29
N VAL A 82 -6.17 4.85 -2.42
CA VAL A 82 -5.64 6.03 -3.11
C VAL A 82 -6.42 6.27 -4.39
N LEU A 83 -7.03 7.45 -4.52
CA LEU A 83 -7.72 7.87 -5.74
C LEU A 83 -6.73 8.55 -6.67
N ILE A 84 -6.55 7.98 -7.87
CA ILE A 84 -5.70 8.52 -8.94
C ILE A 84 -6.51 8.77 -10.20
N GLY A 85 -5.99 9.62 -11.09
CA GLY A 85 -6.69 10.08 -12.29
C GLY A 85 -6.58 11.59 -12.45
N ASP A 86 -6.89 12.08 -13.64
CA ASP A 86 -6.71 13.50 -13.98
C ASP A 86 -7.60 14.46 -13.19
N GLY A 87 -7.27 15.74 -13.23
CA GLY A 87 -8.10 16.79 -12.66
C GLY A 87 -9.50 16.75 -13.25
N GLY A 88 -10.54 16.79 -12.41
CA GLY A 88 -11.93 16.72 -12.88
C GLY A 88 -12.42 15.32 -13.29
N ALA A 89 -11.65 14.25 -13.05
CA ALA A 89 -12.07 12.87 -13.29
C ALA A 89 -13.22 12.39 -12.37
N GLY A 90 -13.56 13.11 -11.31
CA GLY A 90 -14.63 12.73 -10.37
C GLY A 90 -14.16 11.99 -9.12
N LYS A 91 -12.87 12.07 -8.76
CA LYS A 91 -12.31 11.46 -7.54
C LYS A 91 -13.03 11.89 -6.25
N THR A 92 -13.19 13.19 -6.05
CA THR A 92 -13.88 13.75 -4.89
C THR A 92 -15.36 13.38 -4.86
N SER A 93 -16.00 13.30 -6.02
CA SER A 93 -17.37 12.78 -6.14
C SER A 93 -17.47 11.29 -5.79
N LEU A 94 -16.50 10.47 -6.22
CA LEU A 94 -16.42 9.06 -5.87
C LEU A 94 -16.19 8.88 -4.35
N ARG A 95 -15.31 9.68 -3.74
CA ARG A 95 -15.11 9.70 -2.28
C ARG A 95 -16.41 10.01 -1.55
N ASN A 96 -17.15 11.04 -1.97
CA ASN A 96 -18.43 11.40 -1.38
C ASN A 96 -19.47 10.27 -1.52
N ALA A 97 -19.52 9.60 -2.67
CA ALA A 97 -20.40 8.45 -2.89
C ALA A 97 -20.04 7.26 -1.98
N LEU A 98 -18.74 6.94 -1.82
CA LEU A 98 -18.28 5.91 -0.87
C LEU A 98 -18.64 6.27 0.58
N ALA A 99 -18.60 7.57 0.92
CA ALA A 99 -19.01 8.08 2.22
C ALA A 99 -20.54 8.19 2.40
N ARG A 100 -21.34 7.81 1.40
CA ARG A 100 -22.81 7.93 1.38
C ARG A 100 -23.29 9.37 1.65
N ARG A 101 -22.53 10.35 1.15
CA ARG A 101 -22.88 11.78 1.24
C ARG A 101 -23.64 12.22 0.00
N GLU A 102 -24.33 13.34 0.16
CA GLU A 102 -24.78 14.12 -0.99
C GLU A 102 -23.58 14.46 -1.89
N ASN A 103 -23.79 14.34 -3.19
CA ASN A 103 -22.75 14.51 -4.20
C ASN A 103 -23.22 15.52 -5.25
N PRO A 104 -23.38 16.80 -4.88
CA PRO A 104 -23.74 17.83 -5.84
C PRO A 104 -22.63 17.97 -6.89
N LYS A 105 -23.01 18.37 -8.12
CA LYS A 105 -22.04 18.66 -9.19
C LYS A 105 -21.02 19.68 -8.68
N GLN A 106 -19.75 19.30 -8.70
CA GLN A 106 -18.68 20.17 -8.23
C GLN A 106 -18.41 21.28 -9.26
N THR A 107 -18.31 22.53 -8.79
CA THR A 107 -17.88 23.68 -9.59
C THR A 107 -16.34 23.71 -9.71
N ILE A 108 -15.82 24.55 -10.60
CA ILE A 108 -14.36 24.70 -10.83
C ILE A 108 -13.62 25.09 -9.54
N ASP A 109 -14.27 25.85 -8.65
CA ASP A 109 -13.74 26.31 -7.36
C ASP A 109 -13.76 25.23 -6.27
N GLY A 110 -14.48 24.12 -6.47
CA GLY A 110 -14.57 23.00 -5.53
C GLY A 110 -13.50 21.92 -5.71
N ARG A 111 -12.44 22.20 -6.48
CA ARG A 111 -11.36 21.24 -6.75
C ARG A 111 -10.53 21.01 -5.48
N THR A 112 -10.27 19.74 -5.15
CA THR A 112 -9.30 19.39 -4.10
C THR A 112 -7.93 20.00 -4.41
N ILE A 113 -7.47 20.82 -3.46
CA ILE A 113 -6.13 21.40 -3.48
C ILE A 113 -5.21 20.39 -2.80
N LEU A 114 -4.24 19.89 -3.56
CA LEU A 114 -3.18 18.99 -3.08
C LEU A 114 -3.68 17.60 -2.63
N LEU A 115 -4.28 17.48 -1.44
CA LEU A 115 -4.68 16.22 -0.82
C LEU A 115 -5.79 16.43 0.22
N ASP A 116 -6.88 15.68 0.09
CA ASP A 116 -7.85 15.44 1.14
C ASP A 116 -7.73 14.02 1.68
N LEU A 117 -7.70 13.88 3.01
CA LEU A 117 -7.61 12.61 3.72
C LEU A 117 -8.88 12.37 4.51
N GLU A 118 -9.51 11.22 4.30
CA GLU A 118 -10.74 10.89 5.00
C GLU A 118 -10.82 9.43 5.40
N ARG A 119 -11.32 9.18 6.62
CA ARG A 119 -11.74 7.85 7.06
C ARG A 119 -13.21 7.61 6.78
N VAL A 120 -13.50 6.59 5.98
CA VAL A 120 -14.85 6.19 5.60
C VAL A 120 -15.12 4.78 6.05
N LYS A 121 -16.09 4.62 6.96
CA LYS A 121 -16.56 3.30 7.39
C LYS A 121 -17.50 2.72 6.34
N ILE A 122 -17.07 1.66 5.65
CA ILE A 122 -17.88 0.98 4.63
C ILE A 122 -18.90 0.06 5.30
N ASN A 123 -18.46 -0.69 6.32
CA ASN A 123 -19.29 -1.55 7.16
C ASN A 123 -18.57 -1.87 8.49
N GLU A 124 -19.07 -2.82 9.28
CA GLU A 124 -18.46 -3.23 10.57
C GLU A 124 -17.10 -3.94 10.44
N LYS A 125 -16.74 -4.35 9.23
CA LYS A 125 -15.54 -5.13 8.93
C LYS A 125 -14.48 -4.34 8.18
N LEU A 126 -14.83 -3.18 7.60
CA LEU A 126 -13.92 -2.41 6.75
C LEU A 126 -14.09 -0.90 6.94
N GLU A 127 -12.98 -0.24 7.19
CA GLU A 127 -12.79 1.21 7.14
C GLU A 127 -11.75 1.55 6.08
N LEU A 128 -12.04 2.53 5.23
CA LEU A 128 -11.11 3.01 4.23
C LEU A 128 -10.47 4.31 4.70
N ASN A 129 -9.14 4.36 4.67
CA ASN A 129 -8.38 5.61 4.67
C ASN A 129 -8.25 6.08 3.22
N ILE A 130 -9.13 6.98 2.79
CA ILE A 130 -9.19 7.46 1.41
C ILE A 130 -8.27 8.68 1.25
N PHE A 131 -7.35 8.58 0.29
CA PHE A 131 -6.46 9.64 -0.14
C PHE A 131 -6.99 10.19 -1.47
N ASP A 132 -7.60 11.38 -1.44
CA ASP A 132 -8.11 12.07 -2.62
C ASP A 132 -7.14 13.18 -3.02
N PHE A 133 -6.39 12.94 -4.10
CA PHE A 133 -5.39 13.89 -4.57
C PHE A 133 -5.95 14.85 -5.63
N GLY A 134 -5.46 16.09 -5.63
CA GLY A 134 -5.64 16.97 -6.78
C GLY A 134 -5.03 16.32 -8.02
N GLY A 135 -5.80 16.15 -9.10
CA GLY A 135 -5.36 15.44 -10.31
C GLY A 135 -4.43 16.24 -11.24
N GLN A 136 -4.12 17.47 -10.87
CA GLN A 136 -3.24 18.38 -11.62
C GLN A 136 -1.80 17.82 -11.65
N ARG A 137 -1.07 18.06 -12.73
CA ARG A 137 0.27 17.43 -12.95
C ARG A 137 1.30 17.99 -11.98
N GLU A 138 1.11 19.22 -11.57
CA GLU A 138 1.94 20.00 -10.64
C GLU A 138 1.99 19.34 -9.26
N TYR A 139 0.97 18.56 -8.89
CA TYR A 139 0.91 17.86 -7.60
C TYR A 139 1.56 16.48 -7.60
N LEU A 140 2.16 16.03 -8.72
CA LEU A 140 2.76 14.70 -8.83
C LEU A 140 3.80 14.46 -7.72
N ALA A 141 4.71 15.40 -7.49
CA ALA A 141 5.74 15.28 -6.46
C ALA A 141 5.15 15.11 -5.05
N SER A 142 4.02 15.76 -4.79
CA SER A 142 3.29 15.68 -3.51
C SER A 142 2.53 14.37 -3.33
N GLN A 143 2.18 13.68 -4.42
CA GLN A 143 1.53 12.36 -4.40
C GLN A 143 2.51 11.22 -4.10
N LEU A 144 3.78 11.35 -4.55
CA LEU A 144 4.79 10.29 -4.48
C LEU A 144 4.99 9.65 -3.09
N PRO A 145 4.99 10.39 -1.96
CA PRO A 145 5.17 9.77 -0.63
C PRO A 145 4.05 8.81 -0.24
N TYR A 146 2.88 8.94 -0.89
CA TYR A 146 1.68 8.18 -0.61
C TYR A 146 1.40 7.09 -1.65
N ILE A 147 2.12 7.07 -2.76
CA ILE A 147 2.07 5.99 -3.74
C ILE A 147 3.21 5.03 -3.39
N LYS A 148 2.96 4.13 -2.43
CA LYS A 148 3.91 3.12 -1.95
C LYS A 148 3.19 1.97 -1.26
N GLY A 149 3.72 0.76 -1.39
CA GLY A 149 3.21 -0.42 -0.67
C GLY A 149 1.99 -1.10 -1.32
N PRO A 150 1.52 -2.23 -0.74
CA PRO A 150 0.36 -2.96 -1.22
C PRO A 150 -0.94 -2.26 -0.79
N ASP A 151 -1.26 -1.17 -1.47
CA ASP A 151 -2.51 -0.42 -1.26
C ASP A 151 -3.53 -0.73 -2.36
N LEU A 152 -4.78 -0.34 -2.10
CA LEU A 152 -5.83 -0.30 -3.11
C LEU A 152 -5.78 1.06 -3.83
N TYR A 153 -5.76 1.03 -5.16
CA TYR A 153 -5.77 2.22 -6.00
C TYR A 153 -7.00 2.21 -6.89
N PHE A 154 -7.76 3.29 -6.89
CA PHE A 154 -8.82 3.50 -7.87
C PHE A 154 -8.33 4.47 -8.95
N LEU A 155 -8.22 3.98 -10.19
CA LEU A 155 -7.97 4.82 -11.35
C LEU A 155 -9.30 5.35 -11.86
N VAL A 156 -9.58 6.60 -11.54
CA VAL A 156 -10.84 7.25 -11.88
C VAL A 156 -10.74 7.86 -13.27
N VAL A 157 -11.61 7.41 -14.18
CA VAL A 157 -11.64 7.82 -15.58
C VAL A 157 -13.05 8.31 -15.93
N PRO A 158 -13.22 9.57 -16.37
CA PRO A 158 -14.53 10.05 -16.78
C PRO A 158 -14.88 9.52 -18.17
N ALA A 159 -16.08 8.94 -18.30
CA ALA A 159 -16.55 8.27 -19.51
C ALA A 159 -16.72 9.23 -20.69
N ASP A 160 -17.10 10.49 -20.40
CA ASP A 160 -17.17 11.59 -21.38
C ASP A 160 -15.84 11.91 -22.08
N ASN A 161 -14.72 11.38 -21.58
CA ASN A 161 -13.38 11.57 -22.12
C ASN A 161 -12.61 10.25 -22.28
N ALA A 162 -13.27 9.09 -22.29
CA ALA A 162 -12.61 7.79 -22.37
C ALA A 162 -12.20 7.42 -23.82
N THR A 163 -11.26 8.18 -24.38
CA THR A 163 -10.66 7.91 -25.71
C THR A 163 -9.37 7.08 -25.59
N ASP A 164 -8.94 6.46 -26.69
CA ASP A 164 -7.66 5.72 -26.76
C ASP A 164 -6.47 6.62 -26.38
N GLU A 165 -6.46 7.86 -26.87
CA GLU A 165 -5.41 8.83 -26.54
C GLU A 165 -5.38 9.17 -25.04
N HIS A 166 -6.55 9.30 -24.41
CA HIS A 166 -6.61 9.51 -22.96
C HIS A 166 -6.15 8.29 -22.19
N PHE A 167 -6.51 7.09 -22.64
CA PHE A 167 -6.04 5.84 -22.04
C PHE A 167 -4.51 5.75 -22.08
N GLU A 168 -3.87 6.01 -23.22
CA GLU A 168 -2.41 6.03 -23.33
C GLU A 168 -1.76 7.00 -22.32
N ARG A 169 -2.30 8.22 -22.19
CA ARG A 169 -1.81 9.20 -21.19
C ARG A 169 -1.95 8.70 -19.75
N LEU A 170 -3.03 8.00 -19.43
CA LEU A 170 -3.23 7.43 -18.10
C LEU A 170 -2.27 6.26 -17.83
N VAL A 171 -2.00 5.43 -18.83
CA VAL A 171 -1.01 4.35 -18.75
C VAL A 171 0.38 4.94 -18.54
N GLU A 172 0.83 5.85 -19.40
CA GLU A 172 2.13 6.51 -19.28
C GLU A 172 2.34 7.17 -17.91
N ARG A 173 1.28 7.79 -17.37
CA ARG A 173 1.40 8.49 -16.08
C ARG A 173 1.28 7.56 -14.89
N PHE A 174 0.16 6.85 -14.77
CA PHE A 174 -0.21 6.17 -13.54
C PHE A 174 0.27 4.72 -13.49
N PHE A 175 0.26 3.99 -14.61
CA PHE A 175 0.73 2.60 -14.61
C PHE A 175 2.24 2.54 -14.41
N ILE A 176 3.01 3.38 -15.12
CA ILE A 176 4.47 3.46 -14.94
C ILE A 176 4.80 3.86 -13.49
N LEU A 177 4.09 4.83 -12.94
CA LEU A 177 4.29 5.28 -11.56
C LEU A 177 4.00 4.17 -10.55
N LEU A 178 2.88 3.46 -10.70
CA LEU A 178 2.52 2.35 -9.82
C LEU A 178 3.51 1.19 -9.94
N GLN A 179 3.93 0.81 -11.15
CA GLN A 179 4.95 -0.23 -11.33
C GLN A 179 6.27 0.14 -10.64
N ALA A 180 6.68 1.40 -10.71
CA ALA A 180 7.94 1.84 -10.13
C ALA A 180 7.91 1.96 -8.59
N ARG A 181 6.75 2.30 -8.00
CA ARG A 181 6.64 2.67 -6.57
C ARG A 181 5.80 1.73 -5.73
N ALA A 182 4.83 1.05 -6.34
CA ALA A 182 3.88 0.16 -5.71
C ALA A 182 3.63 -1.08 -6.61
N PRO A 183 4.67 -1.90 -6.91
CA PRO A 183 4.56 -3.01 -7.86
C PRO A 183 3.55 -4.09 -7.46
N ASN A 184 3.16 -4.14 -6.19
CA ASN A 184 2.15 -5.06 -5.64
C ASN A 184 0.79 -4.36 -5.40
N ALA A 185 0.57 -3.18 -5.97
CA ALA A 185 -0.68 -2.45 -5.86
C ALA A 185 -1.85 -3.22 -6.48
N VAL A 186 -3.02 -3.15 -5.84
CA VAL A 186 -4.28 -3.56 -6.45
C VAL A 186 -4.89 -2.35 -7.14
N LEU A 187 -4.94 -2.37 -8.47
CA LEU A 187 -5.50 -1.30 -9.27
C LEU A 187 -6.91 -1.67 -9.76
N VAL A 188 -7.89 -0.81 -9.48
CA VAL A 188 -9.27 -0.94 -9.96
C VAL A 188 -9.61 0.29 -10.81
N PRO A 189 -9.82 0.12 -12.13
CA PRO A 189 -10.36 1.19 -12.97
C PRO A 189 -11.82 1.48 -12.58
N VAL A 190 -12.16 2.76 -12.45
CA VAL A 190 -13.52 3.22 -12.13
C VAL A 190 -13.96 4.24 -13.18
N LEU A 191 -14.93 3.88 -14.00
CA LEU A 191 -15.57 4.80 -14.94
C LEU A 191 -16.60 5.67 -14.22
N THR A 192 -16.48 6.99 -14.38
CA THR A 192 -17.38 8.01 -13.80
C THR A 192 -18.07 8.79 -14.90
N LYS A 193 -19.10 9.60 -14.56
CA LYS A 193 -19.84 10.45 -15.52
C LYS A 193 -20.43 9.66 -16.71
N ILE A 194 -21.09 8.55 -16.39
CA ILE A 194 -21.73 7.67 -17.37
C ILE A 194 -23.15 8.12 -17.74
N ASP A 195 -23.67 9.10 -17.00
CA ASP A 195 -25.00 9.69 -17.14
C ASP A 195 -25.10 10.68 -18.30
#